data_AF-A0A853R5L0-F1
#
_entry.id   AF-A0A853R5L0-F1
#
_cell.length_a   1.000
_cell.length_b   1.000
_cell.length_c   1.000
_cell.angle_alpha   90.00
_cell.angle_beta   90.00
_cell.angle_gamma   90.00
#
_symmetry.space_group_name_H-M   'P 1'
#
loop_
_entity.id
_entity.type
_entity.pdbx_description
1 polymer ?
#
loop_
_entity_poly.entity_id
_entity_poly.type
_entity_poly.pdbx_seq_one_letter_code
_entity_poly.pdbx_strand_id
1 'polypeptide(L)'
;MVMLKKLKRTQEQWGGYSDVIDHWLNTRQTLIVEYCKLAALQPCAAKTNINGLPSPEELQRFCQQLVDYISEGHFKIYDMVMDRWRATGFEATDEINQTYGKIIVTTEPLLNFTDKYAAVSDEDDLENFDNDLSLIGEIIEVRFGVEDSLIQLIADSLAIPPGA
;
A
#
# COMPACT_ATOMS: atom_id res chain seq x y z
N MET A 1 -1.74 6.70 12.64
CA MET A 1 -3.16 6.34 12.87
C MET A 1 -4.15 6.83 11.79
N VAL A 2 -3.83 7.83 10.95
CA VAL A 2 -4.73 8.32 9.90
C VAL A 2 -4.97 7.26 8.80
N MET A 3 -3.92 6.57 8.34
CA MET A 3 -4.03 5.48 7.35
C MET A 3 -4.98 4.37 7.78
N LEU A 4 -4.88 3.86 9.01
CA LEU A 4 -5.80 2.82 9.53
C LEU A 4 -7.25 3.29 9.58
N LYS A 5 -7.51 4.56 9.90
CA LYS A 5 -8.87 5.11 9.90
C LYS A 5 -9.43 5.21 8.48
N LYS A 6 -8.61 5.65 7.51
CA LYS A 6 -8.98 5.69 6.09
C LYS A 6 -9.27 4.28 5.56
N LEU A 7 -8.38 3.31 5.84
CA LEU A 7 -8.59 1.91 5.48
C LEU A 7 -9.93 1.37 5.99
N LYS A 8 -10.24 1.59 7.28
CA LYS A 8 -11.52 1.13 7.84
C LYS A 8 -12.73 1.70 7.11
N ARG A 9 -12.67 2.98 6.74
CA ARG A 9 -13.73 3.60 5.94
C ARG A 9 -13.85 2.95 4.56
N THR A 10 -12.73 2.67 3.89
CA THR A 10 -12.74 1.94 2.61
C THR A 10 -13.31 0.53 2.76
N GLN A 11 -12.95 -0.18 3.84
CA GLN A 11 -13.49 -1.51 4.17
C GLN A 11 -15.00 -1.47 4.46
N GLU A 12 -15.49 -0.44 5.16
CA GLU A 12 -16.93 -0.26 5.40
C GLU A 12 -17.72 0.00 4.11
N GLN A 13 -17.08 0.65 3.12
CA GLN A 13 -17.70 0.97 1.84
C GLN A 13 -17.65 -0.18 0.84
N TRP A 14 -16.52 -0.91 0.77
CA TRP A 14 -16.22 -1.86 -0.32
C TRP A 14 -15.92 -3.28 0.15
N GLY A 15 -15.85 -3.52 1.45
CA GLY A 15 -15.65 -4.85 2.02
C GLY A 15 -16.82 -5.78 1.66
N GLY A 16 -16.50 -6.99 1.22
CA GLY A 16 -17.48 -7.99 0.76
C GLY A 16 -18.00 -7.76 -0.65
N TYR A 17 -17.56 -6.72 -1.36
CA TYR A 17 -17.99 -6.44 -2.74
C TYR A 17 -17.39 -7.44 -3.73
N SER A 18 -16.14 -7.84 -3.51
CA SER A 18 -15.43 -8.82 -4.33
C SER A 18 -14.25 -9.39 -3.56
N ASP A 19 -13.99 -10.69 -3.73
CA ASP A 19 -12.80 -11.35 -3.17
C ASP A 19 -11.50 -10.62 -3.52
N VAL A 20 -11.44 -9.97 -4.70
CA VAL A 20 -10.27 -9.19 -5.14
C VAL A 20 -10.06 -7.96 -4.27
N ILE A 21 -11.14 -7.21 -4.01
CA ILE A 21 -11.10 -5.99 -3.21
C ILE A 21 -10.83 -6.34 -1.75
N ASP A 22 -11.46 -7.40 -1.24
CA ASP A 22 -11.21 -7.86 0.13
C ASP A 22 -9.76 -8.29 0.34
N HIS A 23 -9.21 -9.05 -0.61
CA HIS A 23 -7.81 -9.43 -0.59
C HIS A 23 -6.88 -8.20 -0.59
N TRP A 24 -7.16 -7.21 -1.45
CA TRP A 24 -6.39 -5.97 -1.53
C TRP A 24 -6.43 -5.16 -0.21
N LEU A 25 -7.62 -5.02 0.39
CA LEU A 25 -7.77 -4.28 1.64
C LEU A 25 -7.09 -5.01 2.81
N ASN A 26 -7.10 -6.34 2.81
CA ASN A 26 -6.40 -7.15 3.81
C ASN A 26 -4.88 -7.02 3.70
N THR A 27 -4.31 -7.10 2.51
CA THR A 27 -2.86 -6.94 2.31
C THR A 27 -2.41 -5.52 2.66
N ARG A 28 -3.23 -4.51 2.33
CA ARG A 28 -3.03 -3.12 2.75
C ARG A 28 -2.99 -2.99 4.28
N GLN A 29 -3.90 -3.66 4.98
CA GLN A 29 -3.94 -3.65 6.44
C GLN A 29 -2.64 -4.18 7.06
N THR A 30 -2.12 -5.30 6.54
CA THR A 30 -0.87 -5.89 7.00
C THR A 30 0.29 -4.92 6.83
N LEU A 31 0.41 -4.29 5.64
CA LEU A 31 1.46 -3.30 5.38
C LEU A 31 1.39 -2.11 6.35
N ILE A 32 0.19 -1.57 6.60
CA ILE A 32 0.02 -0.45 7.53
C ILE A 32 0.43 -0.83 8.96
N VAL A 33 0.11 -2.06 9.40
CA VAL A 33 0.48 -2.55 10.72
C VAL A 33 1.99 -2.64 10.86
N GLU A 34 2.70 -3.20 9.88
CA GLU A 34 4.17 -3.27 9.91
C GLU A 34 4.81 -1.87 9.87
N TYR A 35 4.31 -0.96 9.03
CA TYR A 35 4.75 0.43 9.03
C TYR A 35 4.58 1.09 10.41
N CYS A 36 3.42 0.88 11.05
CA CYS A 36 3.15 1.47 12.37
C CYS A 36 4.07 0.91 13.46
N LYS A 37 4.54 -0.34 13.36
CA LYS A 37 5.50 -0.90 14.31
C LYS A 37 6.84 -0.17 14.20
N LEU A 38 7.35 0.02 12.98
CA LEU A 38 8.58 0.77 12.75
C LEU A 38 8.44 2.23 13.20
N ALA A 39 7.34 2.89 12.84
CA ALA A 39 7.09 4.28 13.21
C ALA A 39 6.91 4.48 14.73
N ALA A 40 6.47 3.45 15.46
CA ALA A 40 6.33 3.52 16.91
C ALA A 40 7.68 3.49 17.66
N LEU A 41 8.76 3.11 16.98
CA LEU A 41 10.12 3.16 17.51
C LEU A 41 10.76 4.54 17.39
N GLN A 42 10.20 5.45 16.57
CA GLN A 42 10.73 6.79 16.42
C GLN A 42 10.64 7.57 17.75
N PRO A 43 11.68 8.34 18.13
CA PRO A 43 11.66 9.12 19.35
C PRO A 43 10.57 10.21 19.28
N CYS A 44 9.42 9.95 19.92
CA CYS A 44 8.43 10.98 20.16
C CYS A 44 8.96 11.93 21.24
N ALA A 45 9.01 13.24 20.96
CA ALA A 45 9.42 14.30 21.90
C ALA A 45 8.70 14.30 23.27
N ALA A 46 7.62 13.52 23.41
CA ALA A 46 6.81 13.37 24.64
C ALA A 46 7.05 12.07 25.43
N LYS A 47 7.90 11.14 24.99
CA LYS A 47 8.15 9.86 25.69
C LYS A 47 9.64 9.68 25.94
N THR A 48 10.05 9.90 27.18
CA THR A 48 11.45 9.92 27.61
C THR A 48 12.11 8.55 27.79
N ASN A 49 11.49 7.40 27.48
CA ASN A 49 12.04 6.10 27.94
C ASN A 49 11.73 4.81 27.13
N ILE A 50 11.50 4.85 25.81
CA ILE A 50 11.41 3.65 24.93
C ILE A 50 11.41 4.14 23.46
N ASN A 51 12.17 3.64 22.47
CA ASN A 51 13.03 2.45 22.28
C ASN A 51 14.06 2.73 21.14
N GLY A 52 15.08 1.89 20.99
CA GLY A 52 16.16 2.03 20.00
C GLY A 52 15.75 1.85 18.54
N LEU A 53 16.75 1.93 17.64
CA LEU A 53 16.62 1.65 16.21
C LEU A 53 15.93 0.29 15.96
N PRO A 54 15.15 0.14 14.87
CA PRO A 54 14.56 -1.14 14.52
C PRO A 54 15.63 -2.20 14.30
N SER A 55 15.32 -3.44 14.67
CA SER A 55 16.19 -4.58 14.36
C SER A 55 16.25 -4.85 12.85
N PRO A 56 17.35 -5.43 12.33
CA PRO A 56 17.43 -5.92 10.96
C PRO A 56 16.24 -6.79 10.54
N GLU A 57 15.76 -7.66 11.43
CA GLU A 57 14.61 -8.54 11.17
C GLU A 57 13.31 -7.73 10.97
N GLU A 58 13.06 -6.71 11.79
CA GLU A 58 11.88 -5.84 11.64
C GLU A 58 11.93 -5.04 10.34
N LEU A 59 13.11 -4.53 9.95
CA LEU A 59 13.31 -3.83 8.68
C LEU A 59 13.10 -4.76 7.49
N GLN A 60 13.72 -5.94 7.51
CA GLN A 60 13.59 -6.93 6.45
C GLN A 60 12.14 -7.35 6.28
N ARG A 61 11.42 -7.61 7.38
CA ARG A 61 10.00 -7.96 7.36
C ARG A 61 9.15 -6.87 6.73
N PHE A 62 9.34 -5.62 7.11
CA PHE A 62 8.60 -4.51 6.51
C PHE A 62 8.92 -4.37 5.02
N CYS A 63 10.19 -4.46 4.63
CA CYS A 63 10.60 -4.38 3.23
C CYS A 63 9.98 -5.50 2.39
N GLN A 64 9.96 -6.74 2.90
CA GLN A 64 9.31 -7.87 2.25
C GLN A 64 7.81 -7.60 2.06
N GLN A 65 7.11 -7.14 3.12
CA GLN A 65 5.68 -6.82 3.01
C GLN A 65 5.41 -5.69 2.00
N LEU A 66 6.30 -4.71 1.90
CA LEU A 66 6.18 -3.62 0.94
C LEU A 66 6.38 -4.11 -0.50
N VAL A 67 7.41 -4.92 -0.76
CA VAL A 67 7.65 -5.54 -2.08
C VAL A 67 6.50 -6.46 -2.46
N ASP A 68 6.03 -7.31 -1.54
CA ASP A 68 4.90 -8.21 -1.76
C ASP A 68 3.65 -7.42 -2.12
N TYR A 69 3.36 -6.33 -1.41
CA TYR A 69 2.21 -5.47 -1.68
C TYR A 69 2.26 -4.81 -3.06
N ILE A 70 3.43 -4.27 -3.44
CA ILE A 70 3.65 -3.67 -4.74
C ILE A 70 3.49 -4.71 -5.85
N SER A 71 4.12 -5.88 -5.67
CA SER A 71 4.11 -6.98 -6.65
C SER A 71 2.71 -7.57 -6.82
N GLU A 72 1.99 -7.78 -5.73
CA GLU A 72 0.63 -8.30 -5.76
C GLU A 72 -0.36 -7.30 -6.40
N GLY A 73 -0.14 -6.00 -6.18
CA GLY A 73 -0.77 -4.96 -6.96
C GLY A 73 -0.54 -5.19 -8.45
N HIS A 74 0.72 -5.09 -8.89
CA HIS A 74 1.13 -5.13 -10.31
C HIS A 74 0.72 -6.40 -11.07
N PHE A 75 0.78 -7.57 -10.43
CA PHE A 75 0.64 -8.86 -11.13
C PHE A 75 -0.66 -9.60 -10.87
N LYS A 76 -1.38 -9.32 -9.78
CA LYS A 76 -2.55 -10.12 -9.41
C LYS A 76 -3.82 -9.30 -9.41
N ILE A 77 -3.82 -8.18 -8.68
CA ILE A 77 -5.02 -7.36 -8.54
C ILE A 77 -5.39 -6.76 -9.90
N TYR A 78 -4.44 -6.22 -10.66
CA TYR A 78 -4.75 -5.63 -11.96
C TYR A 78 -5.20 -6.68 -12.99
N ASP A 79 -4.55 -7.84 -13.05
CA ASP A 79 -4.97 -8.92 -13.94
C ASP A 79 -6.41 -9.37 -13.64
N MET A 80 -6.73 -9.55 -12.35
CA MET A 80 -8.10 -9.91 -11.93
C MET A 80 -9.14 -8.85 -12.30
N VAL A 81 -8.79 -7.56 -12.21
CA VAL A 81 -9.67 -6.45 -12.61
C VAL A 81 -9.89 -6.43 -14.13
N MET A 82 -8.81 -6.57 -14.91
CA MET A 82 -8.88 -6.59 -16.37
C MET A 82 -9.69 -7.79 -16.87
N ASP A 83 -9.51 -8.96 -16.27
CA ASP A 83 -10.28 -10.16 -16.62
C ASP A 83 -11.77 -10.00 -16.32
N ARG A 84 -12.12 -9.35 -15.20
CA ARG A 84 -13.52 -9.02 -14.87
C ARG A 84 -14.13 -8.06 -15.89
N TRP A 85 -13.41 -7.02 -16.31
CA TRP A 85 -13.88 -6.08 -17.33
C TRP A 85 -14.05 -6.73 -18.69
N ARG A 86 -13.11 -7.57 -19.10
CA ARG A 86 -13.24 -8.37 -20.33
C ARG A 86 -14.49 -9.26 -20.28
N ALA A 87 -14.79 -9.86 -19.13
CA ALA A 87 -15.97 -10.71 -18.97
C ALA A 87 -17.30 -9.94 -19.04
N THR A 88 -17.32 -8.65 -18.66
CA THR A 88 -18.53 -7.79 -18.74
C THR A 88 -18.62 -7.00 -20.04
N GLY A 89 -17.58 -7.03 -20.89
CA GLY A 89 -17.47 -6.18 -22.08
C GLY A 89 -17.13 -4.72 -21.77
N PHE A 90 -16.67 -4.44 -20.55
CA PHE A 90 -16.22 -3.11 -20.13
C PHE A 90 -14.79 -2.86 -20.64
N GLU A 91 -14.54 -1.65 -21.15
CA GLU A 91 -13.20 -1.19 -21.51
C GLU A 91 -12.71 -0.15 -20.50
N ALA A 92 -11.44 -0.22 -20.14
CA ALA A 92 -10.84 0.71 -19.19
C ALA A 92 -10.93 2.15 -19.72
N THR A 93 -11.49 3.06 -18.92
CA THR A 93 -11.59 4.48 -19.26
C THR A 93 -10.23 5.17 -19.13
N ASP A 94 -10.09 6.35 -19.74
CA ASP A 94 -8.90 7.20 -19.56
C ASP A 94 -8.65 7.54 -18.09
N GLU A 95 -9.71 7.69 -17.30
CA GLU A 95 -9.63 7.96 -15.86
C GLU A 95 -9.00 6.78 -15.09
N ILE A 96 -9.40 5.56 -15.42
CA ILE A 96 -8.79 4.33 -14.87
C ILE A 96 -7.30 4.27 -15.24
N ASN A 97 -6.96 4.50 -16.52
CA ASN A 97 -5.58 4.44 -17.01
C ASN A 97 -4.69 5.50 -16.32
N GLN A 98 -5.22 6.72 -16.14
CA GLN A 98 -4.51 7.78 -15.43
C GLN A 98 -4.32 7.46 -13.94
N THR A 99 -5.34 6.88 -13.30
CA THR A 99 -5.26 6.44 -11.90
C THR A 99 -4.18 5.38 -11.73
N TYR A 100 -4.11 4.43 -12.67
CA TYR A 100 -3.05 3.42 -12.72
C TYR A 100 -1.66 4.04 -12.87
N GLY A 101 -1.49 4.99 -13.79
CA GLY A 101 -0.23 5.70 -13.98
C GLY A 101 0.26 6.40 -12.71
N LYS A 102 -0.65 6.98 -11.92
CA LYS A 102 -0.31 7.59 -10.62
C LYS A 102 0.20 6.56 -9.60
N ILE A 103 -0.33 5.33 -9.61
CA ILE A 103 0.15 4.27 -8.73
C ILE A 103 1.57 3.86 -9.13
N ILE A 104 1.85 3.69 -10.43
CA ILE A 104 3.20 3.32 -10.92
C ILE A 104 4.26 4.31 -10.46
N VAL A 105 3.96 5.62 -10.50
CA VAL A 105 4.92 6.66 -10.08
C VAL A 105 5.33 6.53 -8.60
N THR A 106 4.48 5.93 -7.76
CA THR A 106 4.81 5.66 -6.35
C THR A 106 5.70 4.44 -6.15
N THR A 107 5.80 3.55 -7.13
CA THR A 107 6.51 2.26 -6.98
C THR A 107 8.01 2.44 -6.81
N GLU A 108 8.65 3.23 -7.67
CA GLU A 108 10.10 3.44 -7.66
C GLU A 108 10.65 3.92 -6.31
N PRO A 109 10.14 5.01 -5.69
CA PRO A 109 10.67 5.44 -4.39
C PRO A 109 10.43 4.43 -3.27
N LEU A 110 9.36 3.63 -3.34
CA LEU A 110 9.11 2.56 -2.36
C LEU A 110 10.12 1.42 -2.53
N LEU A 111 10.46 1.04 -3.76
CA LEU A 111 11.48 0.02 -4.02
C LEU A 111 12.88 0.50 -3.61
N ASN A 112 13.22 1.76 -3.87
CA ASN A 112 14.49 2.34 -3.41
C ASN A 112 14.66 2.26 -1.89
N PHE A 113 13.58 2.45 -1.13
CA PHE A 113 13.61 2.22 0.31
C PHE A 113 13.90 0.76 0.65
N THR A 114 13.25 -0.18 -0.02
CA THR A 114 13.47 -1.61 0.24
C THR A 114 14.89 -2.04 -0.13
N ASP A 115 15.45 -1.52 -1.22
CA ASP A 115 16.84 -1.81 -1.63
C ASP A 115 17.84 -1.33 -0.59
N LYS A 116 17.55 -0.20 0.06
CA LYS A 116 18.39 0.38 1.11
C LYS A 116 18.31 -0.37 2.44
N TYR A 117 17.13 -0.87 2.81
CA TYR A 117 16.86 -1.36 4.17
C TYR A 117 16.55 -2.86 4.29
N ALA A 118 16.43 -3.62 3.19
CA ALA A 118 16.08 -5.04 3.26
C ALA A 118 17.22 -5.96 3.72
N ALA A 119 18.48 -5.50 3.63
CA ALA A 119 19.68 -6.29 3.88
C ALA A 119 20.67 -5.64 4.87
N VAL A 120 20.20 -4.65 5.65
CA VAL A 120 21.00 -4.06 6.74
C VAL A 120 21.21 -5.09 7.85
N SER A 121 22.34 -4.95 8.55
CA SER A 121 22.80 -5.75 9.67
C SER A 121 22.88 -4.90 10.95
N ASP A 122 23.11 -5.54 12.10
CA ASP A 122 23.25 -4.83 13.39
C ASP A 122 24.46 -3.87 13.44
N GLU A 123 25.42 -4.02 12.51
CA GLU A 123 26.61 -3.18 12.41
C GLU A 123 26.40 -1.93 11.55
N ASP A 124 25.30 -1.87 10.78
CA ASP A 124 25.03 -0.77 9.86
C ASP A 124 24.42 0.43 10.59
N ASP A 125 24.84 1.63 10.20
CA ASP A 125 24.28 2.87 10.72
C ASP A 125 22.96 3.22 10.00
N LEU A 126 21.95 3.60 10.77
CA LEU A 126 20.62 3.96 10.32
C LEU A 126 20.35 5.47 10.42
N GLU A 127 21.40 6.30 10.29
CA GLU A 127 21.37 7.76 10.46
C GLU A 127 20.21 8.46 9.71
N ASN A 128 19.86 7.99 8.50
CA ASN A 128 18.80 8.58 7.68
C ASN A 128 17.45 7.86 7.77
N PHE A 129 17.35 6.79 8.57
CA PHE A 129 16.17 5.92 8.61
C PHE A 129 14.90 6.68 8.96
N ASP A 130 14.94 7.59 9.94
CA ASP A 130 13.74 8.30 10.38
C ASP A 130 13.15 9.21 9.29
N ASN A 131 14.03 9.87 8.52
CA ASN A 131 13.62 10.72 7.41
C ASN A 131 13.06 9.88 6.26
N ASP A 132 13.74 8.78 5.93
CA ASP A 132 13.32 7.89 4.85
C ASP A 132 12.00 7.19 5.19
N LEU A 133 11.84 6.73 6.44
CA LEU A 133 10.60 6.14 6.94
C LEU A 133 9.44 7.14 6.89
N SER A 134 9.68 8.40 7.25
CA SER A 134 8.67 9.46 7.16
C SER A 134 8.25 9.69 5.70
N LEU A 135 9.23 9.80 4.80
CA LEU A 135 9.00 10.02 3.37
C LEU A 135 8.21 8.87 2.75
N ILE A 136 8.60 7.61 2.99
CA ILE A 136 7.83 6.48 2.44
C ILE A 136 6.45 6.38 3.06
N GLY A 137 6.25 6.80 4.31
CA GLY A 137 4.95 6.92 4.92
C GLY A 137 4.02 7.84 4.13
N GLU A 138 4.49 9.02 3.75
CA GLU A 138 3.73 9.95 2.93
C GLU A 138 3.41 9.36 1.55
N ILE A 139 4.38 8.71 0.91
CA ILE A 139 4.21 8.08 -0.41
C ILE A 139 3.20 6.93 -0.33
N ILE A 140 3.26 6.09 0.71
CA ILE A 140 2.30 5.03 0.98
C ILE A 140 0.90 5.62 1.16
N GLU A 141 0.76 6.73 1.87
CA GLU A 141 -0.55 7.39 2.04
C GLU A 141 -1.12 7.90 0.71
N VAL A 142 -0.28 8.53 -0.11
CA VAL A 142 -0.66 8.99 -1.45
C VAL A 142 -1.08 7.80 -2.31
N ARG A 143 -0.29 6.71 -2.31
CA ARG A 143 -0.59 5.48 -3.04
C ARG A 143 -1.96 4.95 -2.64
N PHE A 144 -2.24 4.80 -1.35
CA PHE A 144 -3.54 4.31 -0.88
C PHE A 144 -4.71 5.20 -1.31
N GLY A 145 -4.55 6.53 -1.30
CA GLY A 145 -5.61 7.43 -1.76
C GLY A 145 -5.91 7.28 -3.25
N VAL A 146 -4.89 7.04 -4.08
CA VAL A 146 -5.08 6.75 -5.51
C VAL A 146 -5.74 5.39 -5.69
N GLU A 147 -5.31 4.38 -4.94
CA GLU A 147 -5.91 3.05 -4.99
C GLU A 147 -7.36 3.02 -4.49
N ASP A 148 -7.71 3.81 -3.47
CA ASP A 148 -9.11 3.98 -3.03
C ASP A 148 -9.98 4.50 -4.19
N SER A 149 -9.46 5.45 -4.97
CA SER A 149 -10.14 5.96 -6.17
C SER A 149 -10.26 4.88 -7.24
N LEU A 150 -9.25 4.04 -7.41
CA LEU A 150 -9.30 2.92 -8.34
C LEU A 150 -10.32 1.86 -7.90
N ILE A 151 -10.38 1.52 -6.61
CA ILE A 151 -11.36 0.59 -6.04
C ILE A 151 -12.78 1.08 -6.29
N GLN A 152 -13.04 2.38 -6.10
CA GLN A 152 -14.31 3.01 -6.43
C GLN A 152 -14.67 2.82 -7.92
N LEU A 153 -13.75 3.16 -8.83
CA LEU A 153 -13.98 3.02 -10.28
C LEU A 153 -14.25 1.57 -10.68
N ILE A 154 -13.53 0.62 -10.08
CA ILE A 154 -13.76 -0.82 -10.28
C ILE A 154 -15.16 -1.20 -9.78
N ALA A 155 -15.54 -0.80 -8.58
CA ALA A 155 -16.84 -1.13 -8.03
C ALA A 155 -17.99 -0.51 -8.84
N ASP A 156 -17.84 0.73 -9.29
CA ASP A 156 -18.85 1.39 -10.14
C ASP A 156 -18.98 0.71 -11.49
N SER A 157 -17.86 0.31 -12.11
CA SER A 157 -17.87 -0.43 -13.39
C SER A 157 -18.54 -1.81 -13.29
N LEU A 158 -18.47 -2.45 -12.11
CA LEU A 158 -19.08 -3.75 -11.85
C LEU A 158 -20.57 -3.64 -11.45
N ALA A 159 -21.02 -2.46 -11.04
CA ALA A 159 -22.43 -2.19 -10.74
C ALA A 159 -23.29 -1.97 -12.00
N ILE A 160 -22.67 -1.70 -13.16
CA ILE A 160 -23.37 -1.48 -14.43
C ILE A 160 -23.58 -2.85 -15.12
N PRO A 161 -24.82 -3.30 -15.38
CA PRO A 161 -25.06 -4.55 -16.09
C PRO A 161 -24.54 -4.47 -17.54
N PRO A 162 -24.11 -5.60 -18.15
CA PRO A 162 -23.70 -5.61 -19.55
C PRO A 162 -24.84 -5.10 -20.44
N GLY A 163 -24.60 -4.02 -21.18
CA GLY A 163 -25.52 -3.50 -22.21
C GLY A 163 -26.49 -2.38 -21.78
N ALA A 164 -26.17 -1.58 -20.76
CA ALA A 164 -26.88 -0.33 -20.47
C ALA A 164 -26.50 0.81 -21.43
#